data_AF-A0A534Q0L5-F1
#
_entry.id   AF-A0A534Q0L5-F1
#
_cell.length_a   1.000
_cell.length_b   1.000
_cell.length_c   1.000
_cell.angle_alpha   90.00
_cell.angle_beta   90.00
_cell.angle_gamma   90.00
#
_symmetry.space_group_name_H-M   'P 1'
#
loop_
_entity.id
_entity.type
_entity.pdbx_description
1 polymer ?
#
loop_
_entity_poly.entity_id
_entity_poly.type
_entity_poly.pdbx_seq_one_letter_code
_entity_poly.pdbx_strand_id
1 'polypeptide(L)'
;MLPTFWALPESPRHRDRADERLRRAKTRLVQPGLIDGSRFDGCYVAISERPSPAIAASGFDGHNDLMTIQNSLLRLGRMPGPRGGLATDLGNGQFFKWSSLATKLELDNNVFMAEQVGQSGADTMGVPASLVSCSNNVMVWLGAGPYPAPLPPCFTVTNDRAVWDDAVAAWKLQHGAAP
;
A
#
# COMPACT_ATOMS: atom_id res chain seq x y z
N MET A 1 51.56 42.68 30.22
CA MET A 1 50.36 41.89 30.54
C MET A 1 49.61 41.62 29.25
N LEU A 2 49.61 40.39 28.77
CA LEU A 2 48.81 39.93 27.63
C LEU A 2 47.95 38.76 28.13
N PRO A 3 46.64 38.70 27.89
CA PRO A 3 45.86 37.52 28.24
C PRO A 3 45.88 36.50 27.09
N THR A 4 46.22 35.27 27.46
CA THR A 4 46.15 34.07 26.64
C THR A 4 44.67 33.70 26.40
N PHE A 5 44.25 33.56 25.14
CA PHE A 5 42.94 33.00 24.79
C PHE A 5 43.01 31.46 24.85
N TRP A 6 42.23 30.85 25.73
CA TRP A 6 41.97 29.41 25.73
C TRP A 6 40.84 29.12 24.73
N ALA A 7 41.09 28.23 23.76
CA ALA A 7 40.02 27.64 22.96
C ALA A 7 39.21 26.67 23.84
N LEU A 8 37.90 26.90 23.97
CA LEU A 8 36.99 25.99 24.65
C LEU A 8 36.80 24.72 23.79
N PRO A 9 36.79 23.52 24.40
CA PRO A 9 36.47 22.30 23.67
C PRO A 9 34.98 22.30 23.29
N GLU A 10 34.68 21.90 22.05
CA GLU A 10 33.30 21.73 21.58
C GLU A 10 32.52 20.78 22.50
N SER A 11 31.31 21.19 22.87
CA SER A 11 30.47 20.45 23.81
C SER A 11 30.06 19.07 23.26
N PRO A 12 30.02 18.02 24.10
CA PRO A 12 29.64 16.66 23.69
C PRO A 12 28.26 16.56 23.00
N ARG A 13 27.34 17.49 23.33
CA ARG A 13 25.96 17.52 22.81
C ARG A 13 25.84 17.69 21.30
N HIS A 14 26.85 18.24 20.63
CA HIS A 14 26.83 18.39 19.17
C HIS A 14 27.23 17.11 18.44
N ARG A 15 28.08 16.25 19.05
CA ARG A 15 28.44 14.94 18.49
C ARG A 15 27.29 13.95 18.57
N ASP A 16 26.54 13.95 19.68
CA ASP A 16 25.39 13.06 19.85
C ASP A 16 24.26 13.34 18.85
N ARG A 17 23.98 14.61 18.51
CA ARG A 17 22.96 14.94 17.50
C ARG A 17 23.36 14.57 16.07
N ALA A 18 24.65 14.67 15.75
CA ALA A 18 25.16 14.24 14.45
C ALA A 18 25.14 12.71 14.33
N ASP A 19 25.50 12.00 15.40
CA ASP A 19 25.45 10.54 15.48
C ASP A 19 23.99 10.04 15.49
N GLU A 20 23.06 10.76 16.10
CA GLU A 20 21.62 10.45 16.04
C GLU A 20 21.01 10.72 14.66
N ARG A 21 21.46 11.77 13.96
CA ARG A 21 21.09 12.01 12.55
C ARG A 21 21.68 10.96 11.61
N LEU A 22 22.91 10.50 11.85
CA LEU A 22 23.54 9.42 11.09
C LEU A 22 22.90 8.05 11.40
N ARG A 23 22.46 7.82 12.64
CA ARG A 23 21.65 6.63 13.00
C ARG A 23 20.25 6.66 12.39
N ARG A 24 19.63 7.84 12.26
CA ARG A 24 18.39 8.05 11.47
C ARG A 24 18.61 7.97 9.96
N ALA A 25 19.85 8.12 9.50
CA ALA A 25 20.26 7.92 8.11
C ALA A 25 20.60 6.45 7.81
N LYS A 26 20.34 5.50 8.72
CA LYS A 26 20.09 4.11 8.31
C LYS A 26 18.98 4.15 7.27
N THR A 27 19.26 3.61 6.09
CA THR A 27 18.34 3.51 4.95
C THR A 27 16.90 3.31 5.43
N ARG A 28 16.11 4.37 5.40
CA ARG A 28 14.74 4.31 5.87
C ARG A 28 13.95 3.54 4.82
N LEU A 29 13.68 2.26 5.12
CA LEU A 29 13.08 1.30 4.20
C LEU A 29 11.60 1.58 3.90
N VAL A 30 10.95 2.46 4.68
CA VAL A 30 9.55 2.87 4.51
C VAL A 30 9.47 4.38 4.42
N GLN A 31 8.70 4.89 3.48
CA GLN A 31 8.49 6.32 3.29
C GLN A 31 6.99 6.59 3.15
N PRO A 32 6.51 7.80 3.51
CA PRO A 32 5.21 8.24 3.05
C PRO A 32 5.20 8.29 1.53
N GLY A 33 4.03 8.23 0.93
CA GLY A 33 3.94 8.17 -0.52
C GLY A 33 2.57 8.52 -1.05
N LEU A 34 2.56 8.97 -2.30
CA LEU A 34 1.36 9.20 -3.08
C LEU A 34 1.36 8.24 -4.27
N ILE A 35 0.33 7.42 -4.36
CA ILE A 35 -0.02 6.65 -5.56
C ILE A 35 -1.24 7.35 -6.16
N ASP A 36 -1.04 8.08 -7.25
CA ASP A 36 -2.10 8.85 -7.91
C ASP A 36 -2.24 8.42 -9.36
N GLY A 37 -3.47 8.41 -9.87
CA GLY A 37 -3.77 8.18 -11.28
C GLY A 37 -3.14 6.88 -11.82
N SER A 38 -3.02 5.85 -11.00
CA SER A 38 -2.25 4.65 -11.33
C SER A 38 -3.16 3.47 -11.65
N ARG A 39 -2.79 2.66 -12.65
CA ARG A 39 -3.51 1.42 -13.00
C ARG A 39 -2.66 0.19 -12.71
N PHE A 40 -3.11 -0.61 -11.76
CA PHE A 40 -2.58 -1.93 -11.41
C PHE A 40 -3.58 -3.00 -11.88
N ASP A 41 -3.31 -3.66 -13.00
CA ASP A 41 -4.23 -4.63 -13.60
C ASP A 41 -3.62 -6.03 -13.67
N GLY A 42 -4.26 -6.99 -13.00
CA GLY A 42 -3.83 -8.39 -12.98
C GLY A 42 -2.85 -8.74 -11.86
N CYS A 43 -2.88 -8.01 -10.75
CA CYS A 43 -1.95 -8.22 -9.63
C CYS A 43 -2.30 -9.48 -8.82
N TYR A 44 -1.30 -10.25 -8.39
CA TYR A 44 -1.51 -11.28 -7.36
C TYR A 44 -1.82 -10.65 -6.00
N VAL A 45 -1.03 -9.65 -5.60
CA VAL A 45 -1.29 -8.75 -4.47
C VAL A 45 -1.10 -7.35 -5.02
N ALA A 46 -2.02 -6.42 -4.73
CA ALA A 46 -1.94 -5.08 -5.31
C ALA A 46 -0.84 -4.26 -4.62
N ILE A 47 -0.96 -4.03 -3.30
CA ILE A 47 0.01 -3.28 -2.50
C ILE A 47 0.48 -4.13 -1.32
N SER A 48 1.79 -4.17 -1.10
CA SER A 48 2.41 -4.96 -0.04
C SER A 48 3.38 -4.11 0.78
N GLU A 49 3.01 -3.86 2.03
CA GLU A 49 3.89 -3.26 3.05
C GLU A 49 4.09 -4.21 4.23
N ARG A 50 4.05 -5.52 3.96
CA ARG A 50 4.44 -6.55 4.92
C ARG A 50 5.92 -6.90 4.72
N PRO A 51 6.80 -6.58 5.68
CA PRO A 51 8.23 -6.81 5.51
C PRO A 51 8.56 -8.32 5.47
N SER A 52 9.66 -8.66 4.80
CA SER A 52 10.31 -9.95 5.01
C SER A 52 10.96 -10.00 6.40
N PRO A 53 11.31 -11.18 6.95
CA PRO A 53 12.00 -11.26 8.24
C PRO A 53 13.29 -10.43 8.30
N ALA A 54 14.06 -10.38 7.21
CA ALA A 54 15.28 -9.58 7.13
C ALA A 54 14.99 -8.07 7.21
N ILE A 55 13.93 -7.60 6.55
CA ILE A 55 13.51 -6.19 6.60
C ILE A 55 12.97 -5.86 7.99
N ALA A 56 12.17 -6.75 8.60
CA ALA A 56 11.71 -6.56 9.97
C ALA A 56 12.89 -6.43 10.95
N ALA A 57 13.91 -7.28 10.82
CA ALA A 57 15.11 -7.26 11.65
C ALA A 57 15.97 -5.99 11.49
N SER A 58 15.85 -5.26 10.37
CA SER A 58 16.59 -4.00 10.16
C SER A 58 16.00 -2.79 10.90
N GLY A 59 14.85 -2.95 11.58
CA GLY A 59 14.13 -1.86 12.25
C GLY A 59 13.13 -1.15 11.35
N PHE A 60 12.47 -1.90 10.45
CA PHE A 60 11.34 -1.42 9.66
C PHE A 60 10.29 -0.79 10.56
N ASP A 61 9.96 0.47 10.30
CA ASP A 61 8.86 1.15 10.97
C ASP A 61 8.31 2.32 10.14
N GLY A 62 7.07 2.18 9.69
CA GLY A 62 6.32 3.18 8.93
C GLY A 62 5.05 3.68 9.64
N HIS A 63 4.73 3.23 10.86
CA HIS A 63 3.41 3.48 11.46
C HIS A 63 3.08 4.97 11.70
N ASN A 64 4.09 5.84 11.63
CA ASN A 64 3.94 7.29 11.76
C ASN A 64 3.84 8.02 10.41
N ASP A 65 4.04 7.32 9.28
CA ASP A 65 3.90 7.85 7.94
C ASP A 65 2.51 7.59 7.36
N LEU A 66 2.22 8.29 6.26
CA LEU A 66 1.00 8.16 5.49
C LEU A 66 1.32 7.76 4.06
N MET A 67 0.66 6.71 3.58
CA MET A 67 0.53 6.41 2.16
C MET A 67 -0.89 6.75 1.72
N THR A 68 -0.99 7.61 0.71
CA THR A 68 -2.26 7.97 0.07
C THR A 68 -2.34 7.27 -1.28
N ILE A 69 -3.44 6.58 -1.54
CA ILE A 69 -3.78 6.03 -2.85
C ILE A 69 -5.02 6.75 -3.33
N GLN A 70 -4.91 7.44 -4.46
CA GLN A 70 -6.03 8.19 -5.01
C GLN A 70 -6.18 8.05 -6.52
N ASN A 71 -7.41 8.23 -7.00
CA ASN A 71 -7.76 8.21 -8.43
C ASN A 71 -7.20 6.99 -9.19
N SER A 72 -7.03 5.87 -8.49
CA SER A 72 -6.28 4.72 -8.98
C SER A 72 -7.18 3.49 -9.17
N LEU A 73 -6.75 2.63 -10.08
CA LEU A 73 -7.44 1.39 -10.45
C LEU A 73 -6.61 0.21 -9.99
N LEU A 74 -7.17 -0.65 -9.15
CA LEU A 74 -6.49 -1.83 -8.60
C LEU A 74 -7.31 -3.09 -8.88
N ARG A 75 -6.83 -3.98 -9.75
CA ARG A 75 -7.47 -5.27 -10.04
C ARG A 75 -6.59 -6.44 -9.63
N LEU A 76 -7.17 -7.34 -8.84
CA LEU A 76 -6.57 -8.64 -8.58
C LEU A 76 -6.79 -9.58 -9.78
N GLY A 77 -5.70 -10.17 -10.25
CA GLY A 77 -5.70 -11.16 -11.32
C GLY A 77 -5.51 -12.57 -10.79
N ARG A 78 -6.22 -13.54 -11.39
CA ARG A 78 -6.01 -14.96 -11.10
C ARG A 78 -4.74 -15.41 -11.80
N MET A 79 -3.70 -15.73 -11.02
CA MET A 79 -2.40 -16.18 -11.52
C MET A 79 -2.31 -17.70 -11.48
N PRO A 80 -1.62 -18.35 -12.45
CA PRO A 80 -1.41 -19.80 -12.46
C PRO A 80 -0.37 -20.26 -11.43
N GLY A 81 -0.59 -21.41 -10.80
CA GLY A 81 0.34 -22.06 -9.87
C GLY A 81 0.76 -21.25 -8.63
N PRO A 82 -0.11 -20.43 -8.03
CA PRO A 82 0.26 -19.66 -6.86
C PRO A 82 0.58 -20.61 -5.69
N ARG A 83 1.51 -20.18 -4.82
CA ARG A 83 1.95 -20.94 -3.63
C ARG A 83 2.50 -22.34 -3.93
N GLY A 84 3.06 -22.55 -5.12
CA GLY A 84 3.62 -23.85 -5.52
C GLY A 84 2.58 -24.86 -6.00
N GLY A 85 1.36 -24.41 -6.30
CA GLY A 85 0.34 -25.23 -6.97
C GLY A 85 0.67 -25.52 -8.43
N LEU A 86 -0.21 -26.28 -9.08
CA LEU A 86 -0.13 -26.58 -10.50
C LEU A 86 -0.46 -25.34 -11.34
N ALA A 87 0.05 -25.26 -12.57
CA ALA A 87 -0.28 -24.15 -13.47
C ALA A 87 -1.80 -23.98 -13.72
N THR A 88 -2.58 -25.05 -13.55
CA THR A 88 -4.05 -25.04 -13.64
C THR A 88 -4.74 -24.44 -12.41
N ASP A 89 -4.04 -24.32 -11.29
CA ASP A 89 -4.59 -23.75 -10.06
C ASP A 89 -4.53 -22.23 -10.19
N LEU A 90 -5.68 -21.62 -10.50
CA LEU A 90 -5.76 -20.17 -10.69
C LEU A 90 -6.12 -19.46 -9.39
N GLY A 91 -5.27 -18.53 -8.95
CA GLY A 91 -5.45 -17.88 -7.66
C GLY A 91 -4.86 -16.47 -7.55
N ASN A 92 -5.42 -15.66 -6.66
CA ASN A 92 -4.89 -14.37 -6.24
C ASN A 92 -4.62 -14.35 -4.74
N GLY A 93 -3.86 -13.35 -4.31
CA GLY A 93 -3.77 -12.90 -2.93
C GLY A 93 -4.87 -11.88 -2.63
N GLN A 94 -4.48 -10.73 -2.10
CA GLN A 94 -5.37 -9.69 -1.58
C GLN A 94 -4.91 -8.30 -2.03
N PHE A 95 -5.76 -7.29 -1.89
CA PHE A 95 -5.39 -5.91 -2.24
C PHE A 95 -4.25 -5.39 -1.37
N PHE A 96 -4.37 -5.55 -0.06
CA PHE A 96 -3.41 -5.03 0.90
C PHE A 96 -2.76 -6.16 1.70
N LYS A 97 -1.46 -6.36 1.50
CA LYS A 97 -0.64 -7.22 2.36
C LYS A 97 0.07 -6.33 3.38
N TRP A 98 -0.55 -6.14 4.54
CA TRP A 98 -0.16 -5.09 5.49
C TRP A 98 0.53 -5.64 6.75
N SER A 99 1.38 -4.82 7.37
CA SER A 99 2.00 -5.05 8.68
C SER A 99 1.37 -4.13 9.73
N SER A 100 1.50 -4.46 11.02
CA SER A 100 1.12 -3.53 12.11
C SER A 100 2.05 -2.32 12.21
N LEU A 101 3.26 -2.41 11.65
CA LEU A 101 4.24 -1.32 11.57
C LEU A 101 4.28 -0.65 10.19
N ALA A 102 3.35 -1.01 9.30
CA ALA A 102 3.26 -0.38 7.99
C ALA A 102 2.66 1.04 8.10
N THR A 103 2.74 1.81 7.02
CA THR A 103 2.17 3.15 6.95
C THR A 103 0.68 3.19 7.31
N LYS A 104 0.24 4.35 7.77
CA LYS A 104 -1.18 4.70 7.75
C LYS A 104 -1.62 4.79 6.30
N LEU A 105 -2.91 4.54 6.08
CA LEU A 105 -3.47 4.49 4.74
C LEU A 105 -4.58 5.52 4.58
N GLU A 106 -4.57 6.20 3.44
CA GLU A 106 -5.68 7.01 2.94
C GLU A 106 -6.07 6.53 1.54
N LEU A 107 -7.38 6.41 1.28
CA LEU A 107 -7.93 5.86 0.05
C LEU A 107 -9.02 6.77 -0.52
N ASP A 108 -8.79 7.41 -1.66
CA ASP A 108 -9.76 8.33 -2.26
C ASP A 108 -10.02 8.09 -3.74
N ASN A 109 -11.29 8.01 -4.14
CA ASN A 109 -11.70 7.92 -5.55
C ASN A 109 -11.07 6.73 -6.30
N ASN A 110 -10.83 5.61 -5.62
CA ASN A 110 -10.24 4.43 -6.25
C ASN A 110 -11.30 3.45 -6.71
N VAL A 111 -11.00 2.70 -7.77
CA VAL A 111 -11.80 1.54 -8.19
C VAL A 111 -10.98 0.28 -7.98
N PHE A 112 -11.52 -0.63 -7.18
CA PHE A 112 -10.96 -1.94 -6.91
C PHE A 112 -11.76 -3.01 -7.65
N MET A 113 -11.11 -4.06 -8.15
CA MET A 113 -11.78 -5.19 -8.77
C MET A 113 -11.20 -6.54 -8.34
N ALA A 114 -12.07 -7.46 -7.93
CA ALA A 114 -11.72 -8.84 -7.64
C ALA A 114 -12.81 -9.81 -8.10
N GLU A 115 -12.38 -10.98 -8.60
CA GLU A 115 -13.25 -12.01 -9.17
C GLU A 115 -13.43 -13.24 -8.26
N GLN A 116 -12.61 -13.37 -7.22
CA GLN A 116 -12.68 -14.47 -6.26
C GLN A 116 -12.01 -14.09 -4.94
N VAL A 117 -12.29 -14.87 -3.90
CA VAL A 117 -11.66 -14.72 -2.58
C VAL A 117 -10.17 -15.03 -2.71
N GLY A 118 -9.34 -14.21 -2.08
CA GLY A 118 -7.90 -14.45 -2.03
C GLY A 118 -7.58 -15.78 -1.35
N GLN A 119 -6.47 -16.42 -1.75
CA GLN A 119 -6.05 -17.70 -1.16
C GLN A 119 -5.71 -17.61 0.34
N SER A 120 -5.53 -16.40 0.89
CA SER A 120 -5.32 -16.21 2.33
C SER A 120 -6.64 -16.19 3.11
N GLY A 121 -7.79 -16.30 2.43
CA GLY A 121 -9.12 -16.31 3.03
C GLY A 121 -9.86 -14.97 2.94
N ALA A 122 -11.15 -15.03 3.23
CA ALA A 122 -12.10 -13.91 3.21
C ALA A 122 -11.59 -12.71 4.03
N ASP A 123 -11.13 -12.95 5.25
CA ASP A 123 -10.71 -11.90 6.20
C ASP A 123 -9.55 -11.03 5.70
N THR A 124 -8.80 -11.50 4.71
CA THR A 124 -7.67 -10.75 4.12
C THR A 124 -8.08 -9.82 2.99
N MET A 125 -9.33 -9.88 2.55
CA MET A 125 -9.83 -9.05 1.45
C MET A 125 -10.16 -7.62 1.90
N GLY A 126 -10.30 -7.37 3.20
CA GLY A 126 -10.61 -6.04 3.74
C GLY A 126 -9.50 -5.00 3.56
N VAL A 127 -9.77 -3.79 4.05
CA VAL A 127 -8.79 -2.71 4.13
C VAL A 127 -7.97 -2.80 5.43
N PRO A 128 -6.71 -2.33 5.45
CA PRO A 128 -5.91 -2.29 6.66
C PRO A 128 -6.58 -1.50 7.79
N ALA A 129 -6.44 -1.97 9.03
CA ALA A 129 -6.93 -1.26 10.22
C ALA A 129 -6.23 0.09 10.46
N SER A 130 -5.10 0.35 9.79
CA SER A 130 -4.40 1.64 9.79
C SER A 130 -4.98 2.65 8.79
N LEU A 131 -6.14 2.36 8.19
CA LEU A 131 -6.89 3.33 7.39
C LEU A 131 -7.31 4.51 8.27
N VAL A 132 -6.87 5.72 7.92
CA VAL A 132 -7.14 6.94 8.69
C VAL A 132 -8.14 7.87 8.01
N SER A 133 -8.30 7.75 6.69
CA SER A 133 -9.20 8.57 5.87
C SER A 133 -9.61 7.78 4.62
N CYS A 134 -10.82 8.00 4.13
CA CYS A 134 -11.23 7.49 2.83
C CYS A 134 -12.48 8.18 2.27
N SER A 135 -12.58 8.26 0.94
CA SER A 135 -13.76 8.77 0.24
C SER A 135 -13.98 8.12 -1.12
N ASN A 136 -15.25 7.96 -1.51
CA ASN A 136 -15.70 7.60 -2.87
C ASN A 136 -14.97 6.41 -3.52
N ASN A 137 -14.67 5.36 -2.77
CA ASN A 137 -14.06 4.16 -3.33
C ASN A 137 -15.15 3.22 -3.87
N VAL A 138 -14.83 2.47 -4.92
CA VAL A 138 -15.72 1.44 -5.47
C VAL A 138 -15.05 0.08 -5.40
N MET A 139 -15.76 -0.92 -4.91
CA MET A 139 -15.37 -2.32 -5.00
C MET A 139 -16.25 -3.02 -6.03
N VAL A 140 -15.64 -3.39 -7.16
CA VAL A 140 -16.23 -4.27 -8.18
C VAL A 140 -15.96 -5.71 -7.78
N TRP A 141 -16.96 -6.37 -7.21
CA TRP A 141 -16.90 -7.75 -6.75
C TRP A 141 -17.67 -8.67 -7.70
N LEU A 142 -16.93 -9.52 -8.44
CA LEU A 142 -17.51 -10.46 -9.40
C LEU A 142 -17.47 -11.91 -8.90
N GLY A 143 -17.01 -12.13 -7.67
CA GLY A 143 -17.06 -13.45 -7.05
C GLY A 143 -18.48 -13.84 -6.63
N ALA A 144 -18.63 -15.10 -6.22
CA ALA A 144 -19.92 -15.60 -5.76
C ALA A 144 -20.35 -14.93 -4.45
N GLY A 145 -21.63 -14.55 -4.37
CA GLY A 145 -22.22 -13.99 -3.16
C GLY A 145 -21.77 -12.55 -2.85
N PRO A 146 -22.07 -12.05 -1.64
CA PRO A 146 -21.64 -10.72 -1.21
C PRO A 146 -20.11 -10.63 -1.08
N TYR A 147 -19.58 -9.41 -1.09
CA TYR A 147 -18.16 -9.19 -0.84
C TYR A 147 -17.77 -9.76 0.54
N PRO A 148 -16.65 -10.50 0.65
CA PRO A 148 -16.43 -11.42 1.78
C PRO A 148 -15.83 -10.77 3.04
N ALA A 149 -15.47 -9.49 2.99
CA ALA A 149 -14.82 -8.77 4.09
C ALA A 149 -15.52 -7.44 4.39
N PRO A 150 -15.48 -6.93 5.63
CA PRO A 150 -16.01 -5.62 5.94
C PRO A 150 -15.25 -4.54 5.17
N LEU A 151 -16.00 -3.61 4.58
CA LEU A 151 -15.47 -2.39 3.98
C LEU A 151 -16.00 -1.17 4.75
N PRO A 152 -15.20 -0.10 4.91
CA PRO A 152 -15.68 1.14 5.51
C PRO A 152 -16.81 1.77 4.68
N PRO A 153 -17.66 2.63 5.27
CA PRO A 153 -18.79 3.26 4.58
C PRO A 153 -18.44 4.09 3.34
N CYS A 154 -17.16 4.46 3.16
CA CYS A 154 -16.67 5.16 1.96
C CYS A 154 -16.55 4.25 0.72
N PHE A 155 -16.89 2.96 0.82
CA PHE A 155 -16.94 2.02 -0.29
C PHE A 155 -18.35 1.77 -0.77
N THR A 156 -18.56 1.91 -2.07
CA THR A 156 -19.72 1.35 -2.77
C THR A 156 -19.33 -0.01 -3.35
N VAL A 157 -20.08 -1.06 -3.01
CA VAL A 157 -19.88 -2.40 -3.60
C VAL A 157 -20.84 -2.59 -4.76
N THR A 158 -20.32 -3.05 -5.90
CA THR A 158 -21.11 -3.39 -7.09
C THR A 158 -20.65 -4.72 -7.68
N ASN A 159 -21.54 -5.42 -8.36
CA ASN A 159 -21.22 -6.57 -9.22
C ASN A 159 -21.19 -6.20 -10.71
N ASP A 160 -21.35 -4.91 -11.02
CA ASP A 160 -21.30 -4.42 -12.38
C ASP A 160 -19.86 -4.29 -12.87
N ARG A 161 -19.47 -5.20 -13.75
CA ARG A 161 -18.16 -5.20 -14.41
C ARG A 161 -17.91 -3.92 -15.22
N ALA A 162 -18.96 -3.31 -15.78
CA ALA A 162 -18.82 -2.12 -16.61
C ALA A 162 -18.18 -0.96 -15.83
N VAL A 163 -18.38 -0.87 -14.51
CA VAL A 163 -17.76 0.18 -13.68
C VAL A 163 -16.24 0.12 -13.72
N TRP A 164 -15.64 -1.08 -13.74
CA TRP A 164 -14.19 -1.22 -13.92
C TRP A 164 -13.76 -0.88 -15.35
N ASP A 165 -14.47 -1.43 -16.34
CA ASP A 165 -14.09 -1.27 -17.75
C ASP A 165 -14.19 0.22 -18.19
N ASP A 166 -15.21 0.95 -17.72
CA ASP A 166 -15.39 2.39 -17.95
C ASP A 166 -14.30 3.20 -17.25
N ALA A 167 -13.95 2.85 -16.00
CA ALA A 167 -12.86 3.51 -15.28
C ALA A 167 -11.52 3.29 -15.99
N VAL A 168 -11.26 2.10 -16.53
CA VAL A 168 -10.08 1.81 -17.35
C VAL A 168 -10.09 2.63 -18.64
N ALA A 169 -11.22 2.73 -19.33
CA ALA A 169 -11.34 3.53 -20.54
C ALA A 169 -11.08 5.03 -20.26
N ALA A 170 -11.65 5.56 -19.18
CA ALA A 170 -11.41 6.93 -18.73
C ALA A 170 -9.94 7.17 -18.37
N TRP A 171 -9.31 6.22 -17.65
CA TRP A 171 -7.90 6.29 -17.32
C TRP A 171 -7.01 6.32 -18.58
N LYS A 172 -7.29 5.44 -19.56
CA LYS A 172 -6.55 5.40 -20.83
C LYS A 172 -6.66 6.74 -21.57
N LEU A 173 -7.86 7.31 -21.65
CA LEU A 173 -8.12 8.60 -22.29
C LEU A 173 -7.32 9.73 -21.63
N GLN A 174 -7.32 9.78 -20.29
CA GLN A 174 -6.58 10.80 -19.53
C GLN A 174 -5.06 10.69 -19.69
N HIS A 175 -4.53 9.49 -19.94
CA HIS A 175 -3.09 9.23 -20.03
C HIS A 175 -2.59 9.05 -21.47
N GLY A 176 -3.41 9.38 -22.48
CA GLY A 176 -3.01 9.31 -23.89
C GLY A 176 -2.75 7.88 -24.41
N ALA A 177 -3.24 6.86 -23.72
CA ALA A 177 -3.21 5.49 -24.20
C ALA A 177 -4.41 5.27 -25.13
N ALA A 178 -4.17 4.74 -26.33
CA ALA A 178 -5.27 4.41 -27.26
C ALA A 178 -6.23 3.38 -26.64
N PRO A 179 -7.54 3.44 -26.95
CA PRO A 179 -8.54 2.48 -26.48
C PRO A 179 -8.19 1.03 -26.79
#